data_AF-A0A9D0YQX5-F1
#
_entry.id   AF-A0A9D0YQX5-F1
#
_cell.length_a   1.000
_cell.length_b   1.000
_cell.length_c   1.000
_cell.angle_alpha   90.00
_cell.angle_beta   90.00
_cell.angle_gamma   90.00
#
_symmetry.space_group_name_H-M   'P 1'
#
loop_
_entity.id
_entity.type
_entity.pdbx_description
1 polymer ?
#
loop_
_entity_poly.entity_id
_entity_poly.type
_entity_poly.pdbx_seq_one_letter_code
_entity_poly.pdbx_strand_id
1 'polypeptide(L)'
;MLFIIRSRWRNFVSQDRKQVVAFHFEILSQPAAPVQLLKLKGLEADTLYRDVDRSTVYGGDELMYSGISIPLKKQDFRSECYRFEKV
;
A
#
# COMPACT_ATOMS: atom_id res chain seq x y z
N MET A 1 6.97 -20.71 19.83
CA MET A 1 6.06 -19.57 20.05
C MET A 1 6.08 -18.70 18.80
N LEU A 2 5.25 -18.98 17.79
CA LEU A 2 5.18 -18.14 16.59
C LEU A 2 4.25 -16.96 16.92
N PHE A 3 4.80 -15.79 17.20
CA PHE A 3 4.03 -14.55 17.17
C PHE A 3 3.65 -14.30 15.71
N ILE A 4 2.46 -14.76 15.30
CA ILE A 4 1.87 -14.36 14.02
C ILE A 4 1.44 -12.90 14.18
N ILE A 5 2.38 -11.98 14.06
CA ILE A 5 2.10 -10.55 14.00
C ILE A 5 1.51 -10.32 12.61
N ARG A 6 0.17 -10.26 12.54
CA ARG A 6 -0.57 -10.09 11.29
C ARG A 6 -0.55 -8.63 10.88
N SER A 7 0.49 -8.19 10.19
CA SER A 7 0.38 -7.03 9.32
C SER A 7 -0.59 -7.40 8.20
N ARG A 8 -1.67 -6.63 8.02
CA ARG A 8 -2.64 -6.88 6.96
C ARG A 8 -2.84 -5.62 6.15
N TRP A 9 -2.89 -5.79 4.85
CA TRP A 9 -3.20 -4.71 3.94
C TRP A 9 -4.38 -5.11 3.05
N ARG A 10 -5.15 -4.10 2.64
CA ARG A 10 -6.28 -4.26 1.73
C ARG A 10 -6.39 -3.01 0.87
N ASN A 11 -6.65 -3.20 -0.42
CA ASN A 11 -6.98 -2.12 -1.32
C ASN A 11 -8.44 -2.19 -1.76
N PHE A 12 -8.97 -1.03 -2.13
CA PHE A 12 -10.29 -0.82 -2.69
C PHE A 12 -10.09 0.00 -3.96
N VAL A 13 -10.66 -0.47 -5.05
CA VAL A 13 -10.59 0.19 -6.36
C VAL A 13 -12.01 0.63 -6.71
N SER A 14 -12.16 1.87 -7.15
CA SER A 14 -13.43 2.39 -7.65
C SER A 14 -13.87 1.61 -8.90
N GLN A 15 -15.18 1.54 -9.17
CA GLN A 15 -15.72 0.83 -10.33
C GLN A 15 -15.17 1.38 -11.66
N ASP A 16 -14.92 2.69 -11.72
CA ASP A 16 -14.32 3.35 -12.88
C ASP A 16 -12.79 3.19 -12.96
N ARG A 17 -12.17 2.49 -12.00
CA ARG A 17 -10.70 2.31 -11.85
C ARG A 17 -9.89 3.60 -11.79
N LYS A 18 -10.55 4.74 -11.60
CA LYS A 18 -9.93 6.07 -11.48
C LYS A 18 -9.37 6.36 -10.09
N GLN A 19 -9.87 5.70 -9.06
CA GLN A 19 -9.45 5.95 -7.68
C GLN A 19 -9.16 4.64 -6.98
N VAL A 20 -8.08 4.63 -6.21
CA VAL A 20 -7.66 3.48 -5.42
C VAL A 20 -7.32 3.95 -4.03
N VAL A 21 -7.85 3.24 -3.02
CA VAL A 21 -7.52 3.48 -1.63
C VAL A 21 -6.98 2.18 -1.04
N ALA A 22 -5.80 2.23 -0.46
CA ALA A 22 -5.19 1.10 0.21
C ALA A 22 -4.89 1.42 1.67
N PHE A 23 -5.18 0.46 2.53
CA PHE A 23 -4.94 0.55 3.95
C PHE A 23 -3.95 -0.51 4.37
N HIS A 24 -2.98 -0.11 5.18
CA HIS A 24 -2.09 -1.01 5.89
C HIS A 24 -2.29 -0.85 7.39
N PHE A 25 -2.43 -1.97 8.08
CA PHE A 25 -2.58 -2.01 9.53
C PHE A 25 -1.51 -2.92 10.11
N GLU A 26 -0.82 -2.41 11.12
CA GLU A 26 0.19 -3.14 11.88
C GLU A 26 -0.10 -3.01 13.36
N ILE A 27 -0.32 -4.15 14.01
CA ILE A 27 -0.74 -4.21 15.40
C ILE A 27 0.48 -4.10 16.33
N LEU A 28 1.51 -4.91 16.09
CA LEU A 28 2.74 -4.92 16.88
C LEU A 28 3.92 -4.62 15.96
N SER A 29 4.77 -3.68 16.39
CA SER A 29 6.04 -3.46 15.71
C SER A 29 7.00 -4.61 15.96
N GLN A 30 7.76 -4.99 14.94
CA GLN A 30 8.75 -6.06 15.04
C GLN A 30 10.18 -5.50 15.07
N PRO A 31 11.04 -5.97 16.00
CA PRO A 31 12.47 -5.73 15.89
C PRO A 31 12.99 -6.41 14.62
N ALA A 32 13.76 -5.67 13.81
CA ALA A 32 14.29 -6.12 12.52
C ALA A 32 13.21 -6.69 11.56
N ALA A 33 12.03 -6.05 11.50
CA ALA A 33 10.97 -6.49 10.59
C ALA A 33 11.44 -6.49 9.13
N PRO A 34 11.03 -7.48 8.33
CA PRO A 34 11.32 -7.49 6.90
C PRO A 34 10.62 -6.31 6.20
N VAL A 35 11.20 -5.84 5.10
CA VAL A 35 10.59 -4.80 4.27
C VAL A 35 9.24 -5.29 3.76
N GLN A 36 8.19 -4.52 4.04
CA GLN A 36 6.84 -4.84 3.60
C GLN A 36 6.51 -4.09 2.31
N LEU A 37 6.02 -4.82 1.31
CA LEU A 37 5.56 -4.27 0.05
C LEU A 37 4.03 -4.31 -0.01
N LEU A 38 3.43 -3.14 -0.23
CA LEU A 38 2.01 -2.99 -0.53
C LEU A 38 1.80 -3.17 -2.03
N LYS A 39 1.33 -4.35 -2.45
CA LYS A 39 1.05 -4.64 -3.86
C LYS A 39 -0.42 -4.40 -4.14
N LEU A 40 -0.75 -3.42 -4.96
CA LEU A 40 -2.14 -3.17 -5.29
C LEU A 40 -2.65 -4.23 -6.29
N LYS A 41 -3.97 -4.41 -6.35
CA LYS A 41 -4.62 -5.35 -7.27
C LYS A 41 -5.84 -4.71 -7.92
N GLY A 42 -6.06 -5.01 -9.20
CA GLY A 42 -7.23 -4.54 -9.95
C GLY A 42 -7.08 -3.13 -10.55
N LEU A 43 -5.84 -2.67 -10.76
CA LEU A 43 -5.55 -1.42 -11.46
C LEU A 43 -5.39 -1.66 -12.95
N GLU A 44 -5.48 -0.59 -13.74
CA GLU A 44 -5.13 -0.62 -15.16
C GLU A 44 -3.61 -0.49 -15.30
N ALA A 45 -2.97 -1.49 -15.94
CA ALA A 45 -1.52 -1.53 -16.08
C ALA A 45 -0.97 -0.35 -16.90
N ASP A 46 -1.66 -0.02 -18.00
CA ASP A 46 -1.28 1.04 -18.94
C ASP A 46 -1.83 2.41 -18.54
N THR A 47 -1.75 2.73 -17.24
CA THR A 47 -2.32 3.97 -16.69
C THR A 47 -1.45 4.49 -15.57
N LEU A 48 -1.35 5.81 -15.49
CA LEU A 48 -0.62 6.50 -14.43
C LEU A 48 -1.56 6.84 -13.27
N TYR A 49 -1.06 6.59 -12.06
CA TYR A 49 -1.74 6.87 -10.81
C TYR A 49 -0.88 7.80 -9.97
N ARG A 50 -1.44 8.93 -9.53
CA ARG A 50 -0.81 9.88 -8.64
C ARG A 50 -1.20 9.59 -7.20
N ASP A 51 -0.20 9.44 -6.34
CA ASP A 51 -0.38 9.47 -4.89
C ASP A 51 -0.81 10.88 -4.47
N VAL A 52 -1.97 10.98 -3.83
CA VAL A 52 -2.57 12.28 -3.44
C VAL A 52 -1.75 12.94 -2.32
N ASP A 53 -1.20 12.15 -1.40
CA ASP A 53 -0.47 12.65 -0.23
C ASP A 53 0.98 13.00 -0.59
N ARG A 54 1.61 12.21 -1.45
CA ARG A 54 3.03 12.40 -1.83
C ARG A 54 3.24 13.12 -3.15
N SER A 55 2.16 13.38 -3.89
CA SER A 55 2.20 13.95 -5.25
C SER A 55 3.14 13.22 -6.22
N THR A 56 3.44 11.94 -5.94
CA THR A 56 4.31 11.11 -6.77
C THR A 56 3.45 10.29 -7.73
N VAL A 57 3.87 10.16 -8.99
CA VAL A 57 3.15 9.43 -10.02
C VAL A 57 3.81 8.06 -10.22
N TYR A 58 2.99 7.02 -10.31
CA TYR A 58 3.39 5.63 -10.50
C TYR A 58 2.61 5.00 -11.65
N GLY A 59 3.23 4.07 -12.36
CA GLY A 59 2.53 3.18 -13.29
C GLY A 59 1.61 2.22 -12.55
N GLY A 60 0.43 1.94 -13.12
CA GLY A 60 -0.50 0.97 -12.56
C GLY A 60 0.10 -0.44 -12.55
N ASP A 61 0.94 -0.77 -13.52
CA ASP A 61 1.76 -1.98 -13.56
C ASP A 61 2.80 -2.00 -12.43
N GLU A 62 3.52 -0.90 -12.19
CA GLU A 62 4.49 -0.78 -11.09
C GLU A 62 3.81 -1.00 -9.73
N LEU A 63 2.64 -0.39 -9.51
CA LEU A 63 1.85 -0.55 -8.29
C LEU A 63 1.37 -1.99 -8.06
N MET A 64 1.13 -2.75 -9.14
CA MET A 64 0.67 -4.14 -9.07
C MET A 64 1.83 -5.14 -8.92
N TYR A 65 2.91 -4.98 -9.68
CA TYR A 65 4.02 -5.93 -9.74
C TYR A 65 5.10 -5.63 -8.69
N SER A 66 5.60 -4.40 -8.67
CA SER A 66 6.62 -3.95 -7.72
C SER A 66 5.99 -3.65 -6.35
N GLY A 67 4.86 -2.95 -6.35
CA GLY A 67 4.23 -2.43 -5.13
C GLY A 67 5.02 -1.28 -4.49
N ILE A 68 4.50 -0.77 -3.38
CA ILE A 68 5.11 0.34 -2.65
C ILE A 68 5.72 -0.15 -1.34
N SER A 69 6.93 0.31 -1.02
CA SER A 69 7.57 0.04 0.27
C SER A 69 6.86 0.78 1.39
N ILE A 70 6.39 0.04 2.40
CA ILE A 70 5.83 0.61 3.61
C ILE A 70 7.00 0.98 4.54
N PRO A 71 7.11 2.25 4.96
CA PRO A 71 8.22 2.67 5.80
C PRO A 71 8.18 1.98 7.16
N LEU A 72 9.33 1.46 7.60
CA LEU A 72 9.47 0.86 8.91
C LEU A 72 9.46 1.95 9.99
N LYS A 73 8.38 2.04 10.77
CA LYS A 73 8.34 2.85 11.99
C LYS A 73 8.47 1.97 13.24
N LYS A 74 9.09 2.46 14.30
CA LYS A 74 9.23 1.74 15.58
C LYS A 74 8.09 2.16 16.53
N GLN A 75 6.86 1.80 16.18
CA GLN A 75 5.67 2.15 16.94
C GLN A 75 4.61 1.06 16.77
N ASP A 76 3.95 0.71 17.87
CA ASP A 76 2.83 -0.24 17.88
C ASP A 76 1.51 0.43 17.46
N PHE A 77 0.56 -0.38 16.99
CA PHE A 77 -0.78 0.05 16.57
C PHE A 77 -0.77 1.18 15.53
N ARG A 78 -0.12 0.97 14.39
CA ARG A 78 -0.13 1.93 13.29
C ARG A 78 -1.10 1.55 12.18
N SER A 79 -1.68 2.57 11.58
CA SER A 79 -2.40 2.48 10.33
C SER A 79 -1.86 3.52 9.35
N GLU A 80 -1.67 3.10 8.11
CA GLU A 80 -1.27 3.99 7.02
C GLU A 80 -2.33 3.88 5.92
N CYS A 81 -2.73 5.03 5.38
CA CYS A 81 -3.66 5.13 4.27
C CYS A 81 -2.91 5.64 3.05
N TYR A 82 -3.12 4.99 1.91
CA TYR A 82 -2.55 5.36 0.63
C TYR A 82 -3.69 5.63 -0.33
N ARG A 83 -3.70 6.82 -0.92
CA ARG A 83 -4.75 7.23 -1.85
C ARG A 83 -4.13 7.57 -3.20
N PHE A 84 -4.64 6.91 -4.24
CA PHE A 84 -4.18 7.10 -5.60
C PHE A 84 -5.32 7.55 -6.49
N GLU A 85 -5.02 8.49 -7.37
CA GLU A 85 -5.93 9.01 -8.38
C GLU A 85 -5.31 8.85 -9.76
N LYS A 86 -6.09 8.37 -10.72
CA LYS A 86 -5.70 8.28 -12.12
C LYS A 86 -5.44 9.69 -12.66
N VAL A 87 -4.31 9.83 -13.37
CA VAL A 87 -3.94 11.05 -14.10
C VAL A 87 -4.51 11.01 -15.52
#